data_AF-A0A941VKQ0-F1
#
_entry.id   AF-A0A941VKQ0-F1
#
_cell.length_a   1.000
_cell.length_b   1.000
_cell.length_c   1.000
_cell.angle_alpha   90.00
_cell.angle_beta   90.00
_cell.angle_gamma   90.00
#
_symmetry.space_group_name_H-M   'P 1'
#
loop_
_entity.id
_entity.type
_entity.pdbx_description
1 polymer ?
#
loop_
_entity_poly.entity_id
_entity_poly.type
_entity_poly.pdbx_seq_one_letter_code
_entity_poly.pdbx_strand_id
1 'polypeptide(L)'
;MKKKGVTAAAVGIVLVLLVSLTSGAKAFFGSDEGLGPQSDRAKGELRVLAVAVRFPDAKPSFNPQNIRKRAVDDLDQYVREQSYGRAWVKADFRGWVDLPDSLSQYKVSPYNFKVDRTRVRKLVEDAMTGLENEVDFGHYDHILIIPGVRTMPAEGYGMLCYCANPGMLTGVKGKLAFTTVRSRSGKAFSGGVFVGAENAHLGMFAHDFFHALGGIEEGKRRVP
;
A
#
# COMPACT_ATOMS: atom_id res chain seq x y z
N MET A 1 -9.35 10.62 -96.03
CA MET A 1 -10.40 9.71 -96.55
C MET A 1 -10.59 8.54 -95.57
N LYS A 2 -11.85 8.20 -95.27
CA LYS A 2 -12.39 6.93 -94.69
C LYS A 2 -11.98 6.59 -93.24
N LYS A 3 -12.86 6.72 -92.24
CA LYS A 3 -14.02 5.88 -91.80
C LYS A 3 -13.67 4.49 -91.22
N LYS A 4 -14.02 4.37 -89.92
CA LYS A 4 -14.70 3.28 -89.20
C LYS A 4 -13.97 1.95 -88.94
N GLY A 5 -14.17 1.43 -87.71
CA GLY A 5 -14.35 0.00 -87.49
C GLY A 5 -13.80 -0.55 -86.17
N VAL A 6 -14.66 -0.69 -85.18
CA VAL A 6 -14.45 -1.41 -83.91
C VAL A 6 -14.60 -2.92 -84.13
N THR A 7 -13.79 -3.77 -83.49
CA THR A 7 -14.26 -4.97 -82.72
C THR A 7 -13.15 -5.61 -81.88
N ALA A 8 -13.60 -6.17 -80.76
CA ALA A 8 -12.86 -6.61 -79.58
C ALA A 8 -12.00 -7.88 -79.73
N ALA A 9 -11.01 -8.00 -78.85
CA ALA A 9 -10.72 -9.25 -78.14
C ALA A 9 -10.22 -8.91 -76.73
N ALA A 10 -10.90 -9.47 -75.73
CA ALA A 10 -10.68 -9.27 -74.30
C ALA A 10 -9.82 -10.41 -73.73
N VAL A 11 -8.80 -10.08 -72.94
CA VAL A 11 -8.25 -10.85 -71.79
C VAL A 11 -7.54 -9.82 -70.90
N GLY A 12 -8.08 -9.42 -69.75
CA GLY A 12 -7.73 -9.99 -68.44
C GLY A 12 -6.26 -9.71 -68.09
N ILE A 13 -5.88 -8.76 -67.23
CA ILE A 13 -6.04 -8.78 -65.78
C ILE A 13 -5.78 -7.34 -65.28
N VAL A 14 -6.75 -6.76 -64.58
CA VAL A 14 -6.54 -5.56 -63.75
C VAL A 14 -6.09 -6.05 -62.38
N LEU A 15 -4.82 -5.83 -62.04
CA LEU A 15 -4.33 -6.05 -60.68
C LEU A 15 -4.77 -4.85 -59.83
N VAL A 16 -5.99 -4.92 -59.28
CA VAL A 16 -6.43 -4.02 -58.22
C VAL A 16 -5.63 -4.37 -56.97
N LEU A 17 -4.63 -3.54 -56.64
CA LEU A 17 -4.02 -3.49 -55.31
C LEU A 17 -5.06 -2.94 -54.34
N LEU A 18 -5.94 -3.83 -53.86
CA LEU A 18 -6.74 -3.62 -52.67
C LEU A 18 -5.77 -3.51 -51.50
N VAL A 19 -5.46 -2.27 -51.13
CA VAL A 19 -4.89 -1.93 -49.84
C VAL A 19 -5.96 -2.26 -48.81
N SER A 20 -5.94 -3.50 -48.32
CA SER A 20 -6.69 -3.93 -47.16
C SER A 20 -6.04 -3.32 -45.92
N LEU A 21 -6.21 -2.02 -45.72
CA LEU A 21 -6.12 -1.39 -44.40
C LEU A 21 -7.35 -1.83 -43.61
N THR A 22 -7.40 -3.11 -43.24
CA THR A 22 -8.25 -3.54 -42.14
C THR A 22 -7.72 -2.84 -40.91
N SER A 23 -8.48 -1.84 -40.46
CA SER A 23 -8.26 -1.07 -39.25
C SER A 23 -8.06 -2.03 -38.08
N GLY A 24 -6.80 -2.35 -37.81
CA GLY A 24 -6.34 -3.08 -36.63
C GLY A 24 -6.29 -2.15 -35.43
N ALA A 25 -7.31 -1.31 -35.24
CA ALA A 25 -7.56 -0.72 -33.94
C ALA A 25 -8.10 -1.83 -33.03
N LYS A 26 -7.20 -2.71 -32.56
CA LYS A 26 -7.47 -3.45 -31.35
C LYS A 26 -7.67 -2.38 -30.28
N ALA A 27 -8.90 -2.23 -29.83
CA ALA A 27 -9.17 -1.55 -28.58
C ALA A 27 -8.24 -2.17 -27.53
N PHE A 28 -7.43 -1.34 -26.89
CA PHE A 28 -6.63 -1.70 -25.72
C PHE A 28 -7.60 -1.98 -24.55
N PHE A 29 -8.35 -3.07 -24.63
CA PHE A 29 -8.87 -3.74 -23.45
C PHE A 29 -7.69 -4.55 -22.93
N GLY A 30 -7.11 -4.07 -21.82
CA GLY A 30 -5.87 -4.60 -21.25
C GLY A 30 -5.91 -6.12 -21.13
N SER A 31 -5.04 -6.79 -21.89
CA SER A 31 -4.49 -8.06 -21.44
C SER A 31 -3.67 -7.79 -20.16
N ASP A 32 -3.59 -8.79 -19.28
CA ASP A 32 -2.73 -8.74 -18.07
C ASP A 32 -1.26 -8.38 -18.40
N GLU A 33 -0.86 -8.46 -19.67
CA GLU A 33 0.45 -8.08 -20.20
C GLU A 33 0.79 -6.57 -20.04
N GLY A 34 -0.19 -5.70 -19.80
CA GLY A 34 0.04 -4.24 -19.67
C GLY A 34 0.18 -3.70 -18.25
N LEU A 35 -0.21 -4.45 -17.23
CA LEU A 35 -0.32 -3.93 -15.85
C LEU A 35 0.91 -4.25 -14.99
N GLY A 36 1.90 -4.95 -15.54
CA GLY A 36 2.99 -5.53 -14.76
C GLY A 36 2.48 -6.57 -13.74
N PRO A 37 3.36 -7.14 -12.91
CA PRO A 37 2.96 -8.14 -11.94
C PRO A 37 1.86 -7.63 -11.00
N GLN A 38 0.77 -8.38 -10.88
CA GLN A 38 -0.34 -8.11 -9.96
C GLN A 38 -0.19 -8.93 -8.68
N SER A 39 -0.58 -8.37 -7.53
CA SER A 39 -0.57 -9.10 -6.26
C SER A 39 -1.88 -9.85 -6.09
N ASP A 40 -1.83 -11.17 -5.91
CA ASP A 40 -3.02 -11.97 -5.57
C ASP A 40 -3.57 -11.66 -4.18
N ARG A 41 -2.82 -10.94 -3.34
CA ARG A 41 -3.23 -10.51 -2.01
C ARG A 41 -4.19 -9.31 -2.03
N ALA A 42 -4.34 -8.65 -3.18
CA ALA A 42 -5.13 -7.42 -3.31
C ALA A 42 -6.60 -7.66 -3.70
N LYS A 43 -7.19 -8.78 -3.27
CA LYS A 43 -8.58 -9.16 -3.54
C LYS A 43 -9.24 -9.67 -2.26
N GLY A 44 -10.55 -9.45 -2.14
CA GLY A 44 -11.34 -9.92 -1.01
C GLY A 44 -11.21 -9.05 0.25
N GLU A 45 -11.48 -9.67 1.40
CA GLU A 45 -11.37 -9.06 2.73
C GLU A 45 -9.90 -8.90 3.14
N LEU A 46 -9.50 -7.67 3.45
CA LEU A 46 -8.17 -7.32 3.95
C LEU A 46 -8.27 -6.99 5.44
N ARG A 47 -7.77 -7.87 6.32
CA ARG A 47 -7.96 -7.74 7.78
C ARG A 47 -6.85 -6.87 8.38
N VAL A 48 -7.22 -5.72 8.94
CA VAL A 48 -6.28 -4.71 9.43
C VAL A 48 -6.48 -4.47 10.92
N LEU A 49 -5.44 -4.57 11.73
CA LEU A 49 -5.44 -4.04 13.09
C LEU A 49 -4.94 -2.59 13.03
N ALA A 50 -5.82 -1.62 13.25
CA ALA A 50 -5.44 -0.21 13.32
C ALA A 50 -5.33 0.23 14.78
N VAL A 51 -4.15 0.63 15.23
CA VAL A 51 -3.88 1.02 16.61
C VAL A 51 -3.37 2.45 16.69
N ALA A 52 -4.06 3.28 17.47
CA ALA A 52 -3.56 4.59 17.86
C ALA A 52 -2.76 4.46 19.16
N VAL A 53 -1.53 4.97 19.16
CA VAL A 53 -0.61 4.84 20.30
C VAL A 53 -0.29 6.21 20.92
N ARG A 54 -0.10 6.26 22.23
CA ARG A 54 0.23 7.47 22.99
C ARG A 54 1.59 7.31 23.67
N PHE A 55 2.38 8.37 23.65
CA PHE A 55 3.66 8.43 24.37
C PHE A 55 3.45 9.10 25.74
N PRO A 56 4.21 8.75 26.78
CA PRO A 56 4.10 9.38 28.10
C PRO A 56 4.35 10.89 28.10
N ASP A 57 5.20 11.38 27.19
CA ASP A 57 5.68 12.77 27.11
C ASP A 57 5.11 13.55 25.92
N ALA A 58 4.22 12.96 25.11
CA ALA A 58 3.61 13.62 23.97
C ALA A 58 2.09 13.43 23.96
N LYS A 59 1.36 14.56 23.90
CA LYS A 59 -0.11 14.56 23.91
C LYS A 59 -0.64 14.49 22.48
N PRO A 60 -1.54 13.53 22.16
CA PRO A 60 -2.27 13.54 20.91
C PRO A 60 -3.07 14.83 20.72
N SER A 61 -3.04 15.37 19.51
CA SER A 61 -3.77 16.59 19.16
C SER A 61 -5.06 16.29 18.40
N PHE A 62 -5.26 15.06 17.95
CA PHE A 62 -6.45 14.65 17.21
C PHE A 62 -7.40 13.80 18.08
N ASN A 63 -8.68 14.00 17.83
CA ASN A 63 -9.73 13.15 18.37
C ASN A 63 -9.63 11.72 17.75
N PRO A 64 -9.73 10.64 18.54
CA PRO A 64 -9.65 9.25 18.04
C PRO A 64 -10.67 8.88 16.97
N GLN A 65 -11.89 9.42 17.03
CA GLN A 65 -12.92 9.20 16.03
C GLN A 65 -12.54 9.83 14.67
N ASN A 66 -11.87 11.00 14.67
CA ASN A 66 -11.34 11.58 13.44
C ASN A 66 -10.22 10.73 12.82
N ILE A 67 -9.39 10.12 13.67
CA ILE A 67 -8.35 9.18 13.23
C ILE A 67 -9.01 7.92 12.65
N ARG A 68 -9.96 7.32 13.39
CA ARG A 68 -10.73 6.15 12.93
C ARG A 68 -11.38 6.40 11.58
N LYS A 69 -12.07 7.54 11.42
CA LYS A 69 -12.70 7.91 10.16
C LYS A 69 -11.71 7.84 8.99
N ARG A 70 -10.53 8.46 9.11
CA ARG A 70 -9.53 8.48 8.03
C ARG A 70 -8.84 7.14 7.81
N ALA A 71 -8.43 6.50 8.91
CA ALA A 71 -7.59 5.30 8.89
C ALA A 71 -8.37 4.01 8.60
N VAL A 72 -9.68 4.03 8.83
CA VAL A 72 -10.57 2.87 8.66
C VAL A 72 -11.62 3.15 7.61
N ASP A 73 -12.54 4.08 7.87
CA ASP A 73 -13.74 4.24 7.05
C ASP A 73 -13.39 4.78 5.65
N ASP A 74 -12.61 5.86 5.61
CA ASP A 74 -12.18 6.49 4.35
C ASP A 74 -11.19 5.60 3.59
N LEU A 75 -10.35 4.82 4.30
CA LEU A 75 -9.44 3.87 3.68
C LEU A 75 -10.19 2.70 3.05
N ASP A 76 -11.17 2.11 3.74
CA ASP A 76 -12.03 1.05 3.17
C ASP A 76 -12.77 1.57 1.93
N GLN A 77 -13.40 2.74 2.04
CA GLN A 77 -14.09 3.38 0.92
C GLN A 77 -13.15 3.54 -0.28
N TYR A 78 -11.96 4.12 -0.05
CA TYR A 78 -10.97 4.29 -1.10
C TYR A 78 -10.55 2.96 -1.73
N VAL A 79 -10.28 1.93 -0.94
CA VAL A 79 -9.89 0.60 -1.45
C VAL A 79 -11.00 -0.02 -2.29
N ARG A 80 -12.26 0.07 -1.86
CA ARG A 80 -13.42 -0.42 -2.63
C ARG A 80 -13.54 0.32 -3.95
N GLU A 81 -13.44 1.65 -3.94
CA GLU A 81 -13.54 2.47 -5.14
C GLU A 81 -12.41 2.14 -6.14
N GLN A 82 -11.16 2.14 -5.67
CA GLN A 82 -10.00 1.89 -6.56
C GLN A 82 -9.91 0.44 -7.05
N SER A 83 -10.47 -0.52 -6.30
CA SER A 83 -10.51 -1.92 -6.70
C SER A 83 -11.78 -2.32 -7.47
N TYR A 84 -12.67 -1.36 -7.77
CA TYR A 84 -13.99 -1.65 -8.36
C TYR A 84 -14.79 -2.69 -7.55
N GLY A 85 -14.70 -2.60 -6.22
CA GLY A 85 -15.36 -3.50 -5.27
C GLY A 85 -14.72 -4.87 -5.11
N ARG A 86 -13.55 -5.12 -5.73
CA ARG A 86 -12.88 -6.43 -5.68
C ARG A 86 -12.10 -6.65 -4.38
N ALA A 87 -11.82 -5.60 -3.62
CA ALA A 87 -11.18 -5.66 -2.31
C ALA A 87 -11.85 -4.70 -1.32
N TRP A 88 -11.76 -5.01 -0.04
CA TRP A 88 -12.23 -4.14 1.04
C TRP A 88 -11.42 -4.31 2.31
N VAL A 89 -11.31 -3.25 3.10
CA VAL A 89 -10.64 -3.26 4.40
C VAL A 89 -11.65 -3.60 5.48
N LYS A 90 -11.32 -4.60 6.28
CA LYS A 90 -12.00 -4.88 7.55
C LYS A 90 -11.03 -4.56 8.68
N ALA A 91 -11.18 -3.37 9.25
CA ALA A 91 -10.30 -2.93 10.32
C ALA A 91 -10.90 -3.16 11.71
N ASP A 92 -10.09 -3.68 12.63
CA ASP A 92 -10.30 -3.54 14.07
C ASP A 92 -9.53 -2.29 14.55
N PHE A 93 -10.24 -1.28 15.06
CA PHE A 93 -9.62 -0.05 15.54
C PHE A 93 -9.47 -0.07 17.06
N ARG A 94 -8.24 0.02 17.53
CA ARG A 94 -7.87 0.15 18.94
C ARG A 94 -7.41 1.58 19.21
N GLY A 95 -8.19 2.29 20.02
CA GLY A 95 -7.84 3.63 20.50
C GLY A 95 -6.66 3.61 21.47
N TRP A 96 -6.24 4.79 21.93
CA TRP A 96 -4.99 5.04 22.66
C TRP A 96 -4.43 3.88 23.50
N VAL A 97 -3.45 3.20 22.92
CA VAL A 97 -2.57 2.26 23.61
C VAL A 97 -1.36 3.02 24.12
N ASP A 98 -1.10 2.95 25.42
CA ASP A 98 0.05 3.61 26.04
C ASP A 98 1.35 2.87 25.75
N LEU A 99 2.34 3.61 25.21
CA LEU A 99 3.69 3.12 25.03
C LEU A 99 4.52 3.33 26.30
N PRO A 100 5.49 2.46 26.59
CA PRO A 100 6.26 2.51 27.83
C PRO A 100 7.26 3.68 27.88
N ASP A 101 7.77 4.14 26.73
CA ASP A 101 8.88 5.10 26.68
C ASP A 101 8.50 6.43 26.02
N SER A 102 9.35 7.43 26.24
CA SER A 102 9.20 8.76 25.62
C SER A 102 9.27 8.72 24.08
N LEU A 103 8.62 9.68 23.43
CA LEU A 103 8.63 9.89 21.98
C LEU A 103 10.06 9.87 21.39
N SER A 104 11.03 10.40 22.14
CA SER A 104 12.45 10.44 21.74
C SER A 104 13.04 9.08 21.34
N GLN A 105 12.56 7.99 21.97
CA GLN A 105 13.02 6.63 21.75
C GLN A 105 12.46 6.00 20.47
N TYR A 106 11.39 6.57 19.92
CA TYR A 106 10.70 6.06 18.72
C TYR A 106 10.95 6.92 17.49
N LYS A 107 11.41 8.17 17.66
CA LYS A 107 11.65 9.12 16.57
C LYS A 107 12.45 8.51 15.42
N VAL A 108 11.93 8.60 14.20
CA VAL A 108 12.60 8.16 12.98
C VAL A 108 13.04 9.35 12.13
N SER A 109 14.06 9.16 11.29
CA SER A 109 14.46 10.18 10.31
C SER A 109 13.32 10.42 9.31
N PRO A 110 13.07 11.66 8.85
CA PRO A 110 12.18 11.91 7.71
C PRO A 110 12.70 11.35 6.39
N TYR A 111 13.97 10.91 6.34
CA TYR A 111 14.59 10.37 5.14
C TYR A 111 14.68 8.84 5.24
N ASN A 112 13.98 8.12 4.38
CA ASN A 112 13.89 6.66 4.35
C ASN A 112 15.25 5.94 4.47
N PHE A 113 16.30 6.45 3.80
CA PHE A 113 17.64 5.85 3.84
C PHE A 113 18.42 6.08 5.14
N LYS A 114 17.90 6.93 6.03
CA LYS A 114 18.49 7.29 7.33
C LYS A 114 17.62 6.84 8.51
N VAL A 115 16.56 6.05 8.25
CA VAL A 115 15.71 5.51 9.31
C VAL A 115 16.49 4.49 10.13
N ASP A 116 16.44 4.65 11.45
CA ASP A 116 16.93 3.66 12.39
C ASP A 116 15.91 2.53 12.53
N ARG A 117 16.25 1.35 11.99
CA ARG A 117 15.39 0.15 12.01
C ARG A 117 15.07 -0.32 13.43
N THR A 118 15.92 -0.05 14.41
CA THR A 118 15.71 -0.48 15.80
C THR A 118 14.54 0.26 16.44
N ARG A 119 14.38 1.55 16.11
CA ARG A 119 13.26 2.38 16.56
C ARG A 119 11.94 2.02 15.89
N VAL A 120 11.99 1.64 14.61
CA VAL A 120 10.82 1.09 13.90
C VAL A 120 10.38 -0.21 14.57
N ARG A 121 11.32 -1.15 14.80
CA ARG A 121 11.02 -2.40 15.50
C ARG A 121 10.42 -2.14 16.87
N LYS A 122 11.03 -1.25 17.65
CA LYS A 122 10.56 -0.88 18.99
C LYS A 122 9.12 -0.39 18.96
N LEU A 123 8.77 0.53 18.05
CA LEU A 123 7.38 1.02 17.92
C LEU A 123 6.40 -0.14 17.69
N VAL A 124 6.74 -1.04 16.77
CA VAL A 124 5.86 -2.16 16.40
C VAL A 124 5.70 -3.14 17.56
N GLU A 125 6.80 -3.55 18.18
CA GLU A 125 6.81 -4.54 19.26
C GLU A 125 6.19 -4.00 20.55
N ASP A 126 6.38 -2.72 20.88
CA ASP A 126 5.71 -2.09 22.03
C ASP A 126 4.21 -1.89 21.79
N ALA A 127 3.80 -1.50 20.59
CA ALA A 127 2.37 -1.41 20.24
C ALA A 127 1.69 -2.79 20.32
N MET A 128 2.35 -3.85 19.84
CA MET A 128 1.87 -5.22 20.01
C MET A 128 1.81 -5.60 21.49
N THR A 129 2.82 -5.26 22.28
CA THR A 129 2.85 -5.54 23.73
C THR A 129 1.68 -4.88 24.45
N GLY A 130 1.32 -3.65 24.11
CA GLY A 130 0.16 -2.98 24.71
C GLY A 130 -1.19 -3.62 24.40
N LEU A 131 -1.28 -4.44 23.34
CA LEU A 131 -2.51 -5.11 22.91
C LEU A 131 -2.51 -6.62 23.19
N GLU A 132 -1.41 -7.19 23.65
CA GLU A 132 -1.18 -8.63 23.61
C GLU A 132 -2.17 -9.43 24.47
N ASN A 133 -2.83 -8.82 25.46
CA ASN A 133 -3.82 -9.51 26.30
C ASN A 133 -5.24 -9.50 25.70
N GLU A 134 -5.50 -8.65 24.70
CA GLU A 134 -6.84 -8.43 24.14
C GLU A 134 -6.96 -8.86 22.68
N VAL A 135 -5.81 -9.02 22.01
CA VAL A 135 -5.73 -9.21 20.57
C VAL A 135 -4.97 -10.50 20.24
N ASP A 136 -5.55 -11.30 19.36
CA ASP A 136 -4.85 -12.35 18.63
C ASP A 136 -4.36 -11.80 17.29
N PHE A 137 -3.05 -11.62 17.16
CA PHE A 137 -2.43 -11.08 15.94
C PHE A 137 -2.60 -11.99 14.72
N GLY A 138 -2.90 -13.28 14.91
CA GLY A 138 -3.14 -14.24 13.82
C GLY A 138 -4.42 -13.96 13.01
N HIS A 139 -5.32 -13.13 13.53
CA HIS A 139 -6.54 -12.73 12.84
C HIS A 139 -6.34 -11.60 11.81
N TYR A 140 -5.14 -11.03 11.72
CA TYR A 140 -4.87 -9.88 10.87
C TYR A 140 -3.82 -10.19 9.81
N ASP A 141 -3.99 -9.58 8.65
CA ASP A 141 -3.01 -9.61 7.55
C ASP A 141 -2.06 -8.40 7.65
N HIS A 142 -2.56 -7.30 8.22
CA HIS A 142 -1.85 -6.03 8.36
C HIS A 142 -2.03 -5.38 9.72
N ILE A 143 -1.02 -4.62 10.16
CA ILE A 143 -1.09 -3.69 11.29
C ILE A 143 -0.83 -2.26 10.80
N LEU A 144 -1.72 -1.34 11.14
CA LEU A 144 -1.53 0.10 11.05
C LEU A 144 -1.23 0.65 12.44
N ILE A 145 -0.09 1.30 12.63
CA ILE A 145 0.23 2.00 13.88
C ILE A 145 0.16 3.51 13.65
N ILE A 146 -0.54 4.21 14.55
CA ILE A 146 -0.81 5.64 14.45
C ILE A 146 -0.22 6.36 15.66
N PRO A 147 1.03 6.87 15.57
CA PRO A 147 1.62 7.72 16.59
C PRO A 147 0.74 8.95 16.88
N GLY A 148 0.26 9.05 18.12
CA GLY A 148 -0.55 10.15 18.63
C GLY A 148 0.26 11.40 18.91
N VAL A 149 0.91 11.93 17.88
CA VAL A 149 1.67 13.18 17.93
C VAL A 149 1.67 13.83 16.56
N ARG A 150 1.34 15.12 16.51
CA ARG A 150 1.42 15.90 15.28
C ARG A 150 2.85 15.87 14.76
N THR A 151 2.99 15.49 13.50
CA THR A 151 4.28 15.22 12.87
C THR A 151 4.42 16.02 11.59
N MET A 152 5.56 16.70 11.45
CA MET A 152 6.07 17.29 10.22
C MET A 152 7.46 16.69 9.97
N PRO A 153 8.08 16.84 8.79
CA PRO A 153 9.43 16.33 8.56
C PRO A 153 10.41 16.83 9.65
N ALA A 154 11.08 15.88 10.33
CA ALA A 154 11.99 16.12 11.47
C ALA A 154 11.36 16.65 12.78
N GLU A 155 10.04 16.85 12.83
CA GLU A 155 9.29 17.25 14.04
C GLU A 155 8.38 16.12 14.53
N GLY A 156 7.93 16.17 15.78
CA GLY A 156 7.04 15.15 16.33
C GLY A 156 7.67 13.75 16.26
N TYR A 157 7.02 12.81 15.58
CA TYR A 157 7.53 11.46 15.37
C TYR A 157 8.68 11.39 14.33
N GLY A 158 8.81 12.42 13.49
CA GLY A 158 9.91 12.62 12.54
C GLY A 158 9.58 12.24 11.10
N MET A 159 8.73 11.24 10.86
CA MET A 159 8.20 10.90 9.54
C MET A 159 6.68 10.73 9.60
N LEU A 160 5.99 11.30 8.61
CA LEU A 160 4.52 11.35 8.64
C LEU A 160 3.87 10.00 8.33
N CYS A 161 4.41 9.22 7.39
CA CYS A 161 3.92 7.89 7.04
C CYS A 161 5.04 7.04 6.39
N TYR A 162 5.04 5.73 6.64
CA TYR A 162 5.89 4.76 5.96
C TYR A 162 5.41 3.31 6.12
N CYS A 163 5.75 2.46 5.14
CA CYS A 163 5.64 1.01 5.25
C CYS A 163 6.84 0.40 6.01
N ALA A 164 6.58 -0.13 7.20
CA ALA A 164 7.54 -0.79 8.08
C ALA A 164 7.85 -2.22 7.63
N ASN A 165 6.83 -2.98 7.24
CA ASN A 165 6.92 -4.37 6.79
C ASN A 165 6.03 -4.58 5.55
N PRO A 166 6.59 -4.98 4.39
CA PRO A 166 8.01 -5.08 4.11
C PRO A 166 8.63 -3.68 3.89
N GLY A 167 9.82 -3.43 4.41
CA GLY A 167 10.47 -2.12 4.26
C GLY A 167 11.41 -1.78 5.40
N MET A 168 11.08 -0.76 6.18
CA MET A 168 12.01 -0.18 7.17
C MET A 168 12.58 -1.18 8.19
N LEU A 169 11.87 -2.28 8.48
CA LEU A 169 12.39 -3.35 9.37
C LEU A 169 13.57 -4.14 8.77
N THR A 170 13.58 -4.38 7.46
CA THR A 170 14.73 -4.97 6.75
C THR A 170 15.74 -3.92 6.28
N GLY A 171 15.32 -2.64 6.29
CA GLY A 171 16.01 -1.53 5.67
C GLY A 171 15.57 -1.36 4.22
N VAL A 172 15.86 -0.22 3.60
CA VAL A 172 15.42 0.09 2.22
C VAL A 172 16.48 -0.22 1.16
N LYS A 173 17.58 -0.87 1.55
CA LYS A 173 18.69 -1.27 0.66
C LYS A 173 18.77 -2.79 0.62
N GLY A 174 19.01 -3.35 -0.56
CA GLY A 174 19.21 -4.79 -0.74
C GLY A 174 17.91 -5.58 -0.85
N LYS A 175 17.99 -6.89 -0.60
CA LYS A 175 16.88 -7.82 -0.76
C LYS A 175 15.92 -7.69 0.43
N LEU A 176 14.71 -7.22 0.17
CA LEU A 176 13.66 -7.10 1.18
C LEU A 176 13.06 -8.46 1.51
N ALA A 177 12.65 -8.60 2.77
CA ALA A 177 11.91 -9.73 3.30
C ALA A 177 10.85 -9.23 4.29
N PHE A 178 9.78 -10.01 4.47
CA PHE A 178 8.93 -9.84 5.63
C PHE A 178 9.74 -10.21 6.88
N THR A 179 9.67 -9.35 7.89
CA THR A 179 10.32 -9.58 9.17
C THR A 179 9.29 -9.94 10.22
N THR A 180 9.58 -10.98 11.00
CA THR A 180 8.79 -11.30 12.19
C THR A 180 9.14 -10.33 13.31
N VAL A 181 8.10 -9.75 13.90
CA VAL A 181 8.14 -8.94 15.13
C VAL A 181 7.45 -9.72 16.24
N ARG A 182 7.81 -9.44 17.50
CA ARG A 182 7.21 -10.13 18.65
C ARG A 182 6.87 -9.15 19.75
N SER A 183 5.70 -9.34 20.37
CA SER A 183 5.38 -8.67 21.62
C SER A 183 6.27 -9.18 22.76
N ARG A 184 6.23 -8.54 23.93
CA ARG A 184 7.00 -8.93 25.12
C ARG A 184 6.77 -10.38 25.55
N SER A 185 5.52 -10.87 25.49
CA SER A 185 5.20 -12.28 25.79
C SER A 185 5.56 -13.26 24.67
N GLY A 186 6.05 -12.77 23.52
CA GLY A 186 6.51 -13.58 22.40
C GLY A 186 5.49 -13.81 21.30
N LYS A 187 4.28 -13.23 21.38
CA LYS A 187 3.28 -13.32 20.31
C LYS A 187 3.83 -12.72 19.02
N ALA A 188 3.82 -13.50 17.94
CA ALA A 188 4.46 -13.13 16.69
C ALA A 188 3.49 -12.52 15.67
N PHE A 189 4.03 -11.63 14.85
CA PHE A 189 3.37 -11.14 13.65
C PHE A 189 4.40 -11.02 12.51
N SER A 190 4.03 -11.49 11.31
CA SER A 190 4.89 -11.48 10.12
C SER A 190 4.22 -10.85 8.89
N GLY A 191 3.02 -10.30 9.06
CA GLY A 191 2.26 -9.65 7.99
C GLY A 191 2.74 -8.23 7.70
N GLY A 192 1.93 -7.49 6.93
CA GLY A 192 2.26 -6.12 6.55
C GLY A 192 2.14 -5.17 7.74
N VAL A 193 3.06 -4.22 7.87
CA VAL A 193 3.02 -3.19 8.90
C VAL A 193 3.28 -1.84 8.26
N PHE A 194 2.41 -0.88 8.52
CA PHE A 194 2.58 0.49 8.07
C PHE A 194 2.26 1.45 9.22
N VAL A 195 2.90 2.60 9.18
CA VAL A 195 2.86 3.59 10.26
C VAL A 195 2.47 4.91 9.63
N GLY A 196 1.51 5.61 10.21
CA GLY A 196 1.18 6.99 9.81
C GLY A 196 0.75 7.79 11.02
N ALA A 197 1.36 8.95 11.27
CA ALA A 197 1.06 9.76 12.45
C ALA A 197 -0.39 10.28 12.43
N GLU A 198 -0.89 10.76 13.56
CA GLU A 198 -2.29 11.19 13.73
C GLU A 198 -2.78 12.23 12.69
N ASN A 199 -1.87 13.02 12.12
CA ASN A 199 -2.15 14.02 11.09
C ASN A 199 -1.85 13.55 9.65
N ALA A 200 -1.55 12.27 9.42
CA ALA A 200 -1.45 11.71 8.08
C ALA A 200 -2.81 11.77 7.36
N HIS A 201 -2.77 12.11 6.07
CA HIS A 201 -3.96 12.16 5.23
C HIS A 201 -4.23 10.80 4.57
N LEU A 202 -5.45 10.62 4.06
CA LEU A 202 -5.90 9.36 3.43
C LEU A 202 -4.91 8.83 2.39
N GLY A 203 -4.45 9.68 1.47
CA GLY A 203 -3.49 9.26 0.44
C GLY A 203 -2.18 8.67 0.98
N MET A 204 -1.71 9.10 2.16
CA MET A 204 -0.53 8.51 2.80
C MET A 204 -0.84 7.13 3.39
N PHE A 205 -1.97 7.00 4.09
CA PHE A 205 -2.40 5.68 4.58
C PHE A 205 -2.59 4.69 3.43
N ALA A 206 -3.26 5.10 2.35
CA ALA A 206 -3.46 4.25 1.18
C ALA A 206 -2.12 3.86 0.53
N HIS A 207 -1.21 4.82 0.32
CA HIS A 207 0.10 4.58 -0.28
C HIS A 207 0.90 3.51 0.49
N ASP A 208 1.09 3.68 1.80
CA ASP A 208 1.90 2.74 2.58
C ASP A 208 1.17 1.44 2.89
N PHE A 209 -0.17 1.45 2.94
CA PHE A 209 -0.97 0.24 2.96
C PHE A 209 -0.75 -0.60 1.70
N PHE A 210 -0.73 0.01 0.52
CA PHE A 210 -0.52 -0.71 -0.74
C PHE A 210 0.88 -1.30 -0.88
N HIS A 211 1.89 -0.63 -0.31
CA HIS A 211 3.20 -1.26 -0.14
C HIS A 211 3.15 -2.51 0.75
N ALA A 212 2.41 -2.47 1.85
CA ALA A 212 2.25 -3.60 2.76
C ALA A 212 1.43 -4.75 2.13
N LEU A 213 0.39 -4.41 1.36
CA LEU A 213 -0.52 -5.31 0.65
C LEU A 213 0.15 -5.99 -0.55
N GLY A 214 0.83 -5.20 -1.39
CA GLY A 214 1.56 -5.69 -2.56
C GLY A 214 2.71 -6.61 -2.19
N GLY A 215 3.32 -6.40 -1.02
CA GLY A 215 4.35 -7.28 -0.49
C GLY A 215 5.67 -7.18 -1.25
N ILE A 216 6.33 -8.31 -1.45
CA ILE A 216 7.66 -8.41 -2.08
C ILE A 216 7.59 -9.30 -3.31
N GLU A 217 8.27 -8.88 -4.37
CA GLU A 217 8.53 -9.65 -5.57
C GLU A 217 10.01 -9.52 -5.93
N GLU A 218 10.66 -10.66 -6.18
CA GLU A 218 12.10 -10.71 -6.51
C GLU A 218 13.01 -9.95 -5.51
N GLY A 219 12.60 -9.88 -4.24
CA GLY A 219 13.33 -9.15 -3.21
C GLY A 219 13.18 -7.63 -3.25
N LYS A 220 12.26 -7.11 -4.05
CA LYS A 220 11.87 -5.70 -4.08
C LYS A 220 10.43 -5.55 -3.59
N ARG A 221 10.14 -4.44 -2.93
CA ARG A 221 8.77 -4.12 -2.50
C ARG A 221 7.98 -3.67 -3.71
N ARG A 222 6.75 -4.18 -3.85
CA ARG A 222 5.85 -3.71 -4.89
C ARG A 222 5.45 -2.25 -4.63
N VAL A 223 5.28 -1.49 -5.70
CA VAL A 223 4.80 -0.11 -5.62
C VAL A 223 3.27 -0.08 -5.65
N PRO A 224 2.64 0.98 -5.10
CA PRO A 224 1.19 1.14 -5.09
C PRO A 224 0.59 1.26 -6.49
#